data_AF-A0A961WJ35-F1
#
_entry.id   AF-A0A961WJ35-F1
#
_cell.length_a   1.000
_cell.length_b   1.000
_cell.length_c   1.000
_cell.angle_alpha   90.00
_cell.angle_beta   90.00
_cell.angle_gamma   90.00
#
_symmetry.space_group_name_H-M   'P 1'
#
loop_
_entity.id
_entity.type
_entity.pdbx_description
1 polymer ?
#
loop_
_entity_poly.entity_id
_entity_poly.type
_entity_poly.pdbx_seq_one_letter_code
_entity_poly.pdbx_strand_id
1 'polypeptide(L)'
;MSARIINLAEARASRAKQRMISTKASADEKTSELMQRFQFWTGASGQRYVHTIYTLLDCPAISSGNVILVRRDEDGQRTILDIAILAASCPTLNLAEVRQRGATLGANEVHVHLLADSQREARRIAFDLQCGHFDTDTHARQTQH
;
A
#
# COMPACT_ATOMS: atom_id res chain seq x y z
N MET A 1 13.53 -57.34 -13.92
CA MET A 1 12.83 -56.10 -13.53
C MET A 1 12.33 -56.29 -12.10
N SER A 2 12.91 -55.61 -11.11
CA SER A 2 12.58 -55.79 -9.68
C SER A 2 11.55 -54.75 -9.24
N ALA A 3 10.42 -55.19 -8.69
CA ALA A 3 9.40 -54.31 -8.13
C ALA A 3 9.81 -53.86 -6.72
N ARG A 4 9.92 -52.54 -6.49
CA ARG A 4 10.15 -51.97 -5.16
C ARG A 4 8.84 -52.02 -4.35
N ILE A 5 8.86 -52.70 -3.21
CA ILE A 5 7.75 -52.67 -2.23
C ILE A 5 7.78 -51.30 -1.55
N ILE A 6 6.82 -50.45 -1.87
CA ILE A 6 6.67 -49.13 -1.24
C ILE A 6 5.88 -49.31 0.05
N ASN A 7 6.50 -48.99 1.20
CA ASN A 7 5.80 -49.00 2.48
C ASN A 7 4.73 -47.89 2.49
N LEU A 8 3.47 -48.32 2.52
CA LEU A 8 2.31 -47.43 2.42
C LEU A 8 2.23 -46.43 3.59
N ALA A 9 2.78 -46.76 4.75
CA ALA A 9 2.80 -45.88 5.93
C ALA A 9 3.74 -44.69 5.72
N GLU A 10 4.94 -44.91 5.20
CA GLU A 10 5.92 -43.86 4.91
C GLU A 10 5.44 -42.94 3.78
N ALA A 11 4.80 -43.51 2.76
CA ALA A 11 4.20 -42.74 1.67
C ALA A 11 3.08 -41.80 2.17
N ARG A 12 2.28 -42.23 3.16
CA ARG A 12 1.23 -41.39 3.78
C ARG A 12 1.84 -40.29 4.65
N ALA A 13 2.84 -40.60 5.48
CA ALA A 13 3.51 -39.61 6.32
C ALA A 13 4.22 -38.53 5.48
N SER A 14 4.86 -38.92 4.38
CA SER A 14 5.53 -38.02 3.44
C SER A 14 4.53 -37.08 2.75
N ARG A 15 3.38 -37.61 2.31
CA ARG A 15 2.29 -36.80 1.72
C ARG A 15 1.66 -35.84 2.73
N ALA A 16 1.47 -36.26 3.98
CA ALA A 16 0.94 -35.38 5.03
C ALA A 16 1.91 -34.21 5.33
N LYS A 17 3.22 -34.50 5.42
CA LYS A 17 4.27 -33.50 5.60
C LYS A 17 4.36 -32.53 4.42
N GLN A 18 4.33 -33.04 3.18
CA GLN A 18 4.30 -32.22 1.96
C GLN A 18 3.03 -31.34 1.90
N ARG A 19 1.87 -31.87 2.30
CA ARG A 19 0.62 -31.10 2.34
C ARG A 19 0.70 -29.96 3.34
N MET A 20 1.25 -30.19 4.54
CA MET A 20 1.44 -29.15 5.56
C MET A 20 2.40 -28.05 5.09
N ILE A 21 3.52 -28.43 4.46
CA ILE A 21 4.50 -27.47 3.89
C ILE A 21 3.85 -26.62 2.79
N SER A 22 3.07 -27.24 1.90
CA SER A 22 2.37 -26.54 0.82
C SER A 22 1.29 -25.59 1.33
N THR A 23 0.51 -25.96 2.34
CA THR A 23 -0.46 -25.05 2.97
C THR A 23 0.19 -23.89 3.71
N LYS A 24 1.34 -24.12 4.35
CA LYS A 24 2.08 -23.04 5.03
C LYS A 24 2.67 -22.06 4.01
N ALA A 25 3.30 -22.56 2.95
CA ALA A 25 3.82 -21.73 1.87
C ALA A 25 2.72 -20.89 1.20
N SER A 26 1.54 -21.48 0.93
CA SER A 26 0.41 -20.74 0.37
C SER A 26 -0.16 -19.68 1.33
N ALA A 27 -0.09 -19.89 2.64
CA ALA A 27 -0.51 -18.89 3.63
C ALA A 27 0.49 -17.74 3.69
N ASP A 28 1.80 -18.03 3.72
CA ASP A 28 2.86 -17.02 3.74
C ASP A 28 2.85 -16.16 2.45
N GLU A 29 2.58 -16.77 1.29
CA GLU A 29 2.44 -16.09 0.00
C GLU A 29 1.22 -15.16 -0.04
N LYS A 30 0.06 -15.63 0.46
CA LYS A 30 -1.15 -14.79 0.58
C LYS A 30 -0.96 -13.64 1.57
N THR A 31 -0.27 -13.86 2.68
CA THR A 31 0.07 -12.80 3.63
C THR A 31 1.01 -11.78 2.99
N SER A 32 2.00 -12.22 2.21
CA SER A 32 2.88 -11.33 1.44
C SER A 32 2.10 -10.49 0.41
N GLU A 33 1.20 -11.10 -0.35
CA GLU A 33 0.33 -10.39 -1.31
C GLU A 33 -0.60 -9.38 -0.63
N LEU A 34 -1.16 -9.72 0.54
CA LEU A 34 -1.99 -8.80 1.32
C LEU A 34 -1.16 -7.64 1.89
N MET A 35 0.07 -7.91 2.37
CA MET A 35 0.99 -6.86 2.82
C MET A 35 1.45 -5.95 1.69
N GLN A 36 1.46 -6.43 0.45
CA GLN A 36 1.70 -5.58 -0.72
C GLN A 36 0.52 -4.65 -1.06
N ARG A 37 -0.69 -4.95 -0.56
CA ARG A 37 -1.90 -4.14 -0.85
C ARG A 37 -2.15 -3.04 0.17
N PHE A 38 -1.49 -3.04 1.32
CA PHE A 38 -1.72 -2.04 2.37
C PHE A 38 -0.43 -1.39 2.84
N GLN A 39 -0.44 -0.07 3.00
CA GLN A 39 0.65 0.72 3.57
C GLN A 39 0.15 1.53 4.76
N PHE A 40 0.94 1.57 5.84
CA PHE A 40 0.70 2.47 6.96
C PHE A 40 1.58 3.71 6.80
N TRP A 41 0.97 4.89 6.97
CA TRP A 41 1.67 6.17 7.07
C TRP A 41 1.41 6.77 8.45
N THR A 42 2.43 7.37 9.04
CA THR A 42 2.36 7.96 10.38
C THR A 42 2.35 9.47 10.24
N GLY A 43 1.28 10.11 10.73
CA GLY A 43 1.22 11.57 10.75
C GLY A 43 2.10 12.17 11.86
N ALA A 44 2.24 13.50 11.88
CA ALA A 44 3.00 14.22 12.91
C ALA A 44 2.49 13.94 14.34
N SER A 45 1.20 13.67 14.48
CA SER A 45 0.57 13.28 15.74
C SER A 45 1.00 11.90 16.27
N GLY A 46 1.71 11.10 15.47
CA GLY A 46 2.02 9.71 15.77
C GLY A 46 0.89 8.72 15.45
N GLN A 47 -0.27 9.20 14.98
CA GLN A 47 -1.35 8.34 14.51
C GLN A 47 -0.94 7.63 13.21
N ARG A 48 -1.33 6.35 13.08
CA ARG A 48 -1.05 5.51 11.92
C ARG A 48 -2.31 5.33 11.09
N TYR A 49 -2.22 5.69 9.82
CA TYR A 49 -3.32 5.62 8.87
C TYR A 49 -3.05 4.52 7.85
N VAL A 50 -3.94 3.51 7.80
CA VAL A 50 -3.87 2.44 6.80
C VAL A 50 -4.38 2.95 5.46
N HIS A 51 -3.64 2.63 4.40
CA HIS A 51 -3.99 2.97 3.03
C HIS A 51 -3.95 1.72 2.16
N THR A 52 -4.92 1.60 1.25
CA THR A 52 -4.85 0.60 0.17
C THR A 52 -3.96 1.12 -0.94
N ILE A 53 -3.07 0.28 -1.45
CA ILE A 53 -2.14 0.60 -2.53
C ILE A 53 -2.78 0.21 -3.87
N TYR A 54 -2.81 1.16 -4.79
CA TYR A 54 -3.14 0.95 -6.20
C TYR A 54 -1.98 1.42 -7.07
N THR A 55 -1.84 0.84 -8.26
CA THR A 55 -1.03 1.48 -9.30
C THR A 55 -1.76 2.72 -9.80
N LEU A 56 -1.04 3.65 -10.43
CA LEU A 56 -1.68 4.84 -11.03
C LEU A 56 -2.76 4.45 -12.08
N LEU A 57 -2.59 3.33 -12.76
CA LEU A 57 -3.51 2.83 -13.78
C LEU A 57 -4.69 2.06 -13.17
N ASP A 58 -4.47 1.28 -12.11
CA ASP A 58 -5.50 0.41 -11.51
C ASP A 58 -6.26 1.08 -10.36
N CYS A 59 -5.98 2.35 -10.06
CA CYS A 59 -6.73 3.10 -9.08
C CYS A 59 -8.22 3.18 -9.49
N PRO A 60 -9.16 2.73 -8.64
CA PRO A 60 -10.57 2.81 -8.93
C PRO A 60 -11.08 4.25 -8.81
N ALA A 61 -12.27 4.51 -9.38
CA ALA A 61 -12.97 5.77 -9.17
C ALA A 61 -13.54 5.82 -7.74
N ILE A 62 -13.06 6.76 -6.93
CA ILE A 62 -13.38 6.88 -5.50
C ILE A 62 -14.08 8.23 -5.26
N SER A 63 -15.18 8.20 -4.50
CA SER A 63 -16.01 9.38 -4.24
C SER A 63 -15.39 10.31 -3.20
N SER A 64 -14.74 9.77 -2.17
CA SER A 64 -14.21 10.52 -1.04
C SER A 64 -13.08 9.75 -0.35
N GLY A 65 -12.14 10.47 0.24
CA GLY A 65 -11.05 9.90 1.02
C GLY A 65 -9.79 10.73 0.96
N ASN A 66 -8.75 10.24 1.62
CA ASN A 66 -7.39 10.77 1.54
C ASN A 66 -6.59 10.00 0.49
N VAL A 67 -5.80 10.71 -0.28
CA VAL A 67 -4.93 10.13 -1.30
C VAL A 67 -3.50 10.60 -1.06
N ILE A 68 -2.56 9.66 -1.11
CA ILE A 68 -1.13 9.96 -1.15
C ILE A 68 -0.60 9.47 -2.49
N LEU A 69 0.02 10.38 -3.23
CA LEU A 69 0.73 10.07 -4.46
C LEU A 69 2.15 9.68 -4.10
N VAL A 70 2.57 8.49 -4.53
CA VAL A 70 3.85 7.90 -4.13
C VAL A 70 4.65 7.48 -5.34
N ARG A 71 5.96 7.70 -5.26
CA ARG A 71 6.94 7.04 -6.11
C ARG A 71 7.57 5.89 -5.35
N ARG A 72 7.44 4.70 -5.92
CA ARG A 72 8.18 3.52 -5.50
C ARG A 72 9.33 3.28 -6.47
N ASP A 73 10.56 3.22 -5.96
CA ASP A 73 11.74 2.92 -6.76
C ASP A 73 11.92 1.41 -6.99
N GLU A 74 12.97 1.04 -7.73
CA GLU A 74 13.30 -0.36 -8.05
C GLU A 74 13.70 -1.16 -6.80
N ASP A 75 14.24 -0.51 -5.78
CA ASP A 75 14.58 -1.09 -4.48
C ASP A 75 13.35 -1.26 -3.56
N GLY A 76 12.21 -0.71 -3.98
CA GLY A 76 10.94 -0.77 -3.28
C GLY A 76 10.74 0.31 -2.21
N GLN A 77 11.64 1.30 -2.13
CA GLN A 77 11.47 2.46 -1.25
C GLN A 77 10.36 3.37 -1.77
N ARG A 78 9.61 3.96 -0.84
CA ARG A 78 8.43 4.77 -1.14
C ARG A 78 8.65 6.22 -0.72
N THR A 79 8.60 7.11 -1.70
CA THR A 79 8.69 8.56 -1.48
C THR A 79 7.33 9.19 -1.71
N ILE A 80 6.86 9.95 -0.72
CA ILE A 80 5.62 10.73 -0.86
C ILE A 80 5.91 11.92 -1.78
N LEU A 81 5.07 12.09 -2.79
CA LEU A 81 5.15 13.20 -3.73
C LEU A 81 4.06 14.24 -3.48
N ASP A 82 2.88 13.81 -3.05
CA ASP A 82 1.76 14.70 -2.71
C ASP A 82 0.77 14.00 -1.78
N ILE A 83 0.05 14.80 -0.98
CA ILE A 83 -1.02 14.35 -0.10
C ILE A 83 -2.23 15.25 -0.34
N ALA A 84 -3.35 14.65 -0.72
CA ALA A 84 -4.58 15.34 -1.09
C ALA A 84 -5.83 14.70 -0.48
N ILE A 85 -6.94 15.44 -0.57
CA ILE A 85 -8.28 14.94 -0.29
C ILE A 85 -9.07 14.87 -1.59
N LEU A 86 -9.91 13.84 -1.73
CA LEU A 86 -10.89 13.77 -2.81
C LEU A 86 -12.07 14.67 -2.45
N ALA A 87 -12.30 15.68 -3.29
CA ALA A 87 -13.28 16.74 -3.00
C ALA A 87 -14.42 16.82 -4.03
N ALA A 88 -14.25 16.25 -5.23
CA ALA A 88 -15.30 16.29 -6.24
C ALA A 88 -16.44 15.34 -5.88
N SER A 89 -17.67 15.76 -6.18
CA SER A 89 -18.86 14.91 -6.05
C SER A 89 -18.89 13.76 -7.07
N CYS A 90 -18.13 13.90 -8.17
CA CYS A 90 -18.04 12.92 -9.25
C CYS A 90 -16.79 12.03 -9.07
N PRO A 91 -16.94 10.70 -8.87
CA PRO A 91 -15.80 9.80 -8.64
C PRO A 91 -14.81 9.72 -9.80
N THR A 92 -15.29 9.88 -11.04
CA THR A 92 -14.42 9.84 -12.24
C THR A 92 -13.60 11.12 -12.38
N LEU A 93 -14.11 12.27 -11.91
CA LEU A 93 -13.34 13.51 -11.86
C LEU A 93 -12.21 13.41 -10.84
N ASN A 94 -12.49 12.89 -9.65
CA ASN A 94 -11.47 12.59 -8.64
C ASN A 94 -10.36 11.68 -9.23
N LEU A 95 -10.74 10.62 -9.92
CA LEU A 95 -9.76 9.72 -10.55
C LEU A 95 -8.93 10.42 -11.64
N ALA A 96 -9.56 11.25 -12.46
CA ALA A 96 -8.86 12.01 -13.49
C ALA A 96 -7.84 12.99 -12.88
N GLU A 97 -8.20 13.71 -11.83
CA GLU A 97 -7.30 14.62 -11.10
C GLU A 97 -6.14 13.86 -10.44
N VAL A 98 -6.42 12.74 -9.76
CA VAL A 98 -5.39 11.88 -9.15
C VAL A 98 -4.40 11.39 -10.20
N ARG A 99 -4.89 10.92 -11.36
CA ARG A 99 -4.03 10.44 -12.44
C ARG A 99 -3.22 11.55 -13.09
N GLN A 100 -3.85 12.69 -13.38
CA GLN A 100 -3.19 13.83 -13.99
C GLN A 100 -2.08 14.37 -13.07
N ARG A 101 -2.37 14.54 -11.79
CA ARG A 101 -1.39 15.02 -10.81
C ARG A 101 -0.29 13.98 -10.58
N GLY A 102 -0.67 12.71 -10.43
CA GLY A 102 0.26 11.60 -10.28
C GLY A 102 1.25 11.52 -11.44
N ALA A 103 0.76 11.59 -12.68
CA ALA A 103 1.62 11.60 -13.86
C ALA A 103 2.54 12.84 -13.89
N THR A 104 2.02 14.01 -13.53
CA THR A 104 2.79 15.26 -13.50
C THR A 104 3.95 15.20 -12.49
N LEU A 105 3.73 14.59 -11.32
CA LEU A 105 4.74 14.43 -10.27
C LEU A 105 5.61 13.18 -10.45
N GLY A 106 5.26 12.29 -11.39
CA GLY A 106 5.91 10.99 -11.59
C GLY A 106 5.64 10.01 -10.45
N ALA A 107 4.42 9.99 -9.91
CA ALA A 107 3.94 8.94 -9.02
C ALA A 107 3.64 7.67 -9.82
N ASN A 108 3.90 6.50 -9.24
CA ASN A 108 3.54 5.20 -9.80
C ASN A 108 2.61 4.39 -8.87
N GLU A 109 2.48 4.80 -7.61
CA GLU A 109 1.54 4.26 -6.63
C GLU A 109 0.57 5.35 -6.16
N VAL A 110 -0.68 4.95 -5.91
CA VAL A 110 -1.74 5.76 -5.30
C VAL A 110 -2.18 5.06 -4.03
N HIS A 111 -1.96 5.70 -2.89
CA HIS A 111 -2.35 5.16 -1.59
C HIS A 111 -3.61 5.84 -1.11
N VAL A 112 -4.67 5.06 -0.88
CA VAL A 112 -5.99 5.58 -0.56
C VAL A 112 -6.40 5.19 0.85
N HIS A 113 -6.76 6.18 1.66
CA HIS A 113 -7.38 5.98 2.96
C HIS A 113 -8.86 6.37 2.91
N LEU A 114 -9.72 5.41 3.23
CA LEU A 114 -11.18 5.51 3.12
C LEU A 114 -11.91 5.52 4.48
N LEU A 115 -11.19 5.55 5.60
CA LEU A 115 -11.78 5.42 6.95
C LEU A 115 -12.09 6.78 7.60
N ALA A 116 -12.06 7.88 6.84
CA ALA A 116 -12.52 9.16 7.33
C ALA A 116 -14.05 9.24 7.27
N ASP A 117 -14.70 9.44 8.41
CA ASP A 117 -16.16 9.51 8.55
C ASP A 117 -16.74 10.83 8.02
N SER A 118 -15.89 11.84 7.76
CA SER A 118 -16.32 13.14 7.27
C SER A 118 -15.22 13.87 6.48
N GLN A 119 -15.60 14.87 5.67
CA GLN A 119 -14.64 15.76 5.01
C GLN A 119 -13.76 16.52 6.02
N ARG A 120 -14.28 16.85 7.19
CA ARG A 120 -13.50 17.53 8.25
C ARG A 120 -12.41 16.60 8.76
N GLU A 121 -12.74 15.33 8.99
CA GLU A 121 -11.77 14.33 9.39
C GLU A 121 -10.74 14.07 8.28
N ALA A 122 -11.18 13.92 7.02
CA ALA A 122 -10.26 13.78 5.89
C ALA A 122 -9.25 14.94 5.82
N ARG A 123 -9.70 16.19 6.02
CA ARG A 123 -8.80 17.35 6.11
C ARG A 123 -7.83 17.25 7.28
N ARG A 124 -8.29 16.82 8.46
CA ARG A 124 -7.44 16.61 9.64
C ARG A 124 -6.35 15.58 9.37
N ILE A 125 -6.72 14.45 8.76
CA ILE A 125 -5.79 13.37 8.41
C ILE A 125 -4.79 13.84 7.36
N ALA A 126 -5.24 14.52 6.30
CA ALA A 126 -4.34 15.06 5.28
C ALA A 126 -3.32 16.03 5.89
N PHE A 127 -3.78 16.95 6.75
CA PHE A 127 -2.91 17.91 7.42
C PHE A 127 -1.89 17.22 8.33
N ASP A 128 -2.31 16.24 9.13
CA ASP A 128 -1.40 15.50 10.01
C ASP A 128 -0.33 14.73 9.23
N LEU A 129 -0.71 14.11 8.11
CA LEU A 129 0.22 13.43 7.20
C LEU A 129 1.18 14.42 6.53
N GLN A 130 0.69 15.58 6.10
CA GLN A 130 1.51 16.62 5.48
C GLN A 130 2.57 17.14 6.45
N CYS A 131 2.19 17.48 7.69
CA CYS A 131 3.14 17.87 8.73
C CYS A 131 4.13 16.74 9.06
N GLY A 132 3.70 15.48 9.03
CA GLY A 132 4.57 14.34 9.34
C GLY A 132 5.65 14.09 8.29
N HIS A 133 5.39 14.43 7.02
CA HIS A 133 6.21 14.00 5.89
C HIS A 133 6.84 15.12 5.06
N PHE A 134 6.32 16.35 5.12
CA PHE A 134 6.87 17.49 4.39
C PHE A 134 7.59 18.51 5.27
N ASP A 135 7.27 18.63 6.57
CA ASP A 135 8.00 19.54 7.46
C ASP A 135 9.42 19.04 7.79
N THR A 136 9.70 17.73 7.64
CA THR A 136 11.01 17.13 7.93
C THR A 136 12.06 17.38 6.84
N ASP A 137 11.65 17.60 5.59
CA ASP A 137 12.56 17.80 4.45
C ASP A 137 13.26 19.18 4.47
N THR A 138 12.71 20.15 5.21
CA THR A 138 13.28 21.49 5.29
C THR A 138 14.54 21.54 6.18
N HIS A 139 14.65 20.65 7.18
CA HIS A 139 15.80 20.63 8.10
C HIS A 139 16.97 19.76 7.61
N ALA A 140 16.73 18.74 6.80
CA ALA A 140 17.78 17.86 6.28
C ALA A 140 18.67 18.53 5.21
N ARG A 141 18.19 19.60 4.56
CA ARG A 141 18.95 20.33 3.52
C ARG A 141 19.82 21.48 4.05
N GLN A 142 19.67 21.89 5.32
CA GLN A 142 20.40 23.02 5.90
C GLN A 142 21.71 22.64 6.62
N THR A 143 22.04 21.35 6.76
CA THR A 143 23.25 20.88 7.47
C THR A 143 24.38 20.42 6.56
N GLN A 144 24.28 20.68 5.25
CA GLN A 144 25.35 20.39 4.27
C GLN A 144 25.81 21.68 3.57
N HIS A 145 26.34 22.64 4.31
CA HIS A 145 27.18 23.72 3.77
C HIS A 145 28.22 24.17 4.79
#